data_AF-A0A959CTL7-F1
#
_entry.id   AF-A0A959CTL7-F1
#
_cell.length_a   1.000
_cell.length_b   1.000
_cell.length_c   1.000
_cell.angle_alpha   90.00
_cell.angle_beta   90.00
_cell.angle_gamma   90.00
#
_symmetry.space_group_name_H-M   'P 1'
#
loop_
_entity.id
_entity.type
_entity.pdbx_description
1 polymer ?
#
loop_
_entity_poly.entity_id
_entity_poly.type
_entity_poly.pdbx_seq_one_letter_code
_entity_poly.pdbx_strand_id
1 'polypeptide(L)'
;FRSTWVENNLSYPHAATLQWEVPVNGGDKMMDVFWYSGGIRPRTPKFLKKEGKGMPQEGVMFVGEKGAILADYGYGNPMLYEAGKASEKAASIPIPEVQLMDQTTEMIRSFKGGKASRGSYPNAQAIAEAICLGNLAIRMDQRLEWDNENLEVTNVPEANEFVRRKCREGWEI
;
A
#
# COMPACT_ATOMS: atom_id res chain seq x y z
N PHE A 1 -20.27 -29.03 -3.14
CA PHE A 1 -19.29 -28.31 -3.96
C PHE A 1 -17.94 -28.98 -3.78
N ARG A 2 -17.39 -29.61 -4.81
CA ARG A 2 -15.98 -30.06 -4.79
C ARG A 2 -15.16 -28.89 -5.31
N SER A 3 -14.41 -28.24 -4.44
CA SER A 3 -13.38 -27.29 -4.86
C SER A 3 -12.23 -28.09 -5.48
N THR A 4 -11.83 -27.72 -6.69
CA THR A 4 -10.62 -28.23 -7.35
C THR A 4 -9.60 -27.11 -7.33
N TRP A 5 -8.39 -27.39 -6.84
CA TRP A 5 -7.29 -26.43 -6.89
C TRP A 5 -6.72 -26.42 -8.31
N VAL A 6 -6.51 -25.24 -8.87
CA VAL A 6 -5.85 -25.03 -10.16
C VAL A 6 -4.57 -24.27 -9.91
N GLU A 7 -3.45 -24.79 -10.41
CA GLU A 7 -2.17 -24.09 -10.38
C GLU A 7 -2.23 -22.92 -11.39
N ASN A 8 -2.15 -21.68 -10.91
CA ASN A 8 -2.20 -20.48 -11.73
C ASN A 8 -0.84 -19.77 -11.70
N ASN A 9 -0.05 -19.98 -12.75
CA ASN A 9 1.26 -19.34 -12.92
C ASN A 9 1.22 -18.12 -13.85
N LEU A 10 0.04 -17.74 -14.37
CA LEU A 10 -0.13 -16.73 -15.42
C LEU A 10 -0.71 -15.41 -14.89
N SER A 11 -1.66 -15.46 -13.95
CA SER A 11 -2.34 -14.27 -13.45
C SER A 11 -2.36 -14.18 -11.93
N TYR A 12 -2.59 -12.97 -11.42
CA TYR A 12 -2.78 -12.70 -10.00
C TYR A 12 -4.14 -13.26 -9.52
N PRO A 13 -4.30 -13.56 -8.21
CA PRO A 13 -5.53 -14.10 -7.66
C PRO A 13 -6.68 -13.09 -7.71
N HIS A 14 -7.93 -13.59 -7.70
CA HIS A 14 -9.13 -12.75 -7.66
C HIS A 14 -9.22 -11.87 -6.40
N ALA A 15 -8.66 -12.35 -5.29
CA ALA A 15 -8.62 -11.68 -4.00
C ALA A 15 -7.32 -12.01 -3.29
N ALA A 16 -6.77 -11.08 -2.53
CA ALA A 16 -5.55 -11.28 -1.77
C ALA A 16 -5.57 -10.50 -0.44
N THR A 17 -4.80 -11.01 0.50
CA THR A 17 -4.41 -10.29 1.71
C THR A 17 -2.90 -10.19 1.74
N LEU A 18 -2.38 -8.97 1.90
CA LEU A 18 -0.95 -8.70 1.95
C LEU A 18 -0.60 -7.99 3.26
N GLN A 19 0.60 -8.23 3.74
CA GLN A 19 1.21 -7.50 4.83
C GLN A 19 2.62 -7.06 4.40
N TRP A 20 2.93 -5.79 4.61
CA TRP A 20 4.30 -5.28 4.58
C TRP A 20 4.68 -4.82 5.99
N GLU A 21 5.92 -5.06 6.36
CA GLU A 21 6.57 -4.38 7.48
C GLU A 21 7.47 -3.30 6.88
N VAL A 22 7.09 -2.04 7.05
CA VAL A 22 7.82 -0.91 6.46
C VAL A 22 8.51 -0.07 7.53
N PRO A 23 9.76 0.37 7.33
CA PRO A 23 10.43 1.25 8.28
C PRO A 23 9.76 2.63 8.31
N VAL A 24 9.53 3.14 9.51
CA VAL A 24 9.05 4.51 9.71
C VAL A 24 10.22 5.47 9.54
N ASN A 25 10.11 6.40 8.58
CA ASN A 25 11.16 7.38 8.32
C ASN A 25 11.61 8.11 9.59
N GLY A 26 12.93 8.13 9.82
CA GLY A 26 13.55 8.85 10.93
C GLY A 26 13.50 8.15 12.29
N GLY A 27 13.22 6.84 12.35
CA GLY A 27 13.32 6.06 13.58
C GLY A 27 13.47 4.56 13.34
N ASP A 28 13.53 3.80 14.45
CA ASP A 28 13.78 2.34 14.43
C ASP A 28 12.49 1.50 14.48
N LYS A 29 11.33 2.13 14.26
CA LYS A 29 10.03 1.45 14.32
C LYS A 29 9.65 0.94 12.94
N MET A 30 9.15 -0.29 12.91
CA MET A 30 8.43 -0.84 11.75
C MET A 30 6.94 -0.56 11.90
N MET A 31 6.27 -0.34 10.77
CA MET A 31 4.83 -0.21 10.67
C MET A 31 4.27 -1.37 9.84
N ASP A 32 3.26 -2.03 10.38
CA ASP A 32 2.48 -2.99 9.60
C ASP A 32 1.52 -2.28 8.66
N VAL A 33 1.59 -2.63 7.38
CA VAL A 33 0.64 -2.21 6.35
C VAL A 33 -0.10 -3.44 5.88
N PHE A 34 -1.40 -3.49 6.16
CA PHE A 34 -2.27 -4.57 5.67
C PHE A 34 -3.08 -4.10 4.47
N TRP A 35 -3.11 -4.91 3.42
CA TRP A 35 -3.94 -4.67 2.24
C TRP A 35 -4.89 -5.83 2.03
N TYR A 36 -6.16 -5.50 1.79
CA TYR A 36 -7.21 -6.47 1.54
C TYR A 36 -7.89 -6.12 0.22
N SER A 37 -7.95 -7.08 -0.71
CA SER A 37 -8.53 -6.89 -2.04
C SER A 37 -9.54 -7.99 -2.39
N GLY A 38 -10.28 -7.80 -3.48
CA GLY A 38 -11.24 -8.79 -4.00
C GLY A 38 -12.40 -9.10 -3.05
N GLY A 39 -12.83 -8.10 -2.27
CA GLY A 39 -13.94 -8.22 -1.31
C GLY A 39 -13.57 -8.79 0.06
N ILE A 40 -12.31 -9.23 0.25
CA ILE A 40 -11.79 -9.56 1.58
C ILE A 40 -11.72 -8.27 2.41
N ARG A 41 -12.06 -8.37 3.70
CA ARG A 41 -11.98 -7.27 4.67
C ARG A 41 -11.43 -7.78 5.98
N PRO A 42 -10.75 -6.94 6.77
CA PRO A 42 -10.42 -7.30 8.14
C PRO A 42 -11.70 -7.53 8.94
N ARG A 43 -11.58 -8.26 10.05
CA ARG A 43 -12.70 -8.40 11.00
C ARG A 43 -13.16 -7.02 11.44
N THR A 44 -14.48 -6.80 11.46
CA THR A 44 -15.05 -5.53 11.91
C THR A 44 -14.54 -5.18 13.31
N PRO A 45 -13.84 -4.03 13.46
CA PRO A 45 -13.31 -3.60 14.74
C PRO A 45 -14.39 -3.39 15.79
N LYS A 46 -14.02 -3.51 17.07
CA LYS A 46 -14.94 -3.35 18.20
C LYS A 46 -15.63 -1.98 18.21
N PHE A 47 -14.95 -0.91 17.79
CA PHE A 47 -15.52 0.44 17.77
C PHE A 47 -16.66 0.56 16.76
N LEU A 48 -16.56 -0.03 15.57
CA LEU A 48 -17.67 -0.04 14.60
C LEU A 48 -18.83 -0.92 15.09
N LYS A 49 -18.52 -2.08 15.68
CA LYS A 49 -19.56 -2.97 16.23
C LYS A 49 -20.40 -2.29 17.32
N LYS A 50 -19.79 -1.48 18.19
CA LYS A 50 -20.51 -0.72 19.23
C LYS A 50 -21.52 0.28 18.64
N GLU A 51 -21.27 0.77 17.43
CA GLU A 51 -22.17 1.65 16.70
C GLU A 51 -23.16 0.89 15.79
N GLY A 52 -23.16 -0.45 15.83
CA GLY A 52 -23.97 -1.27 14.92
C GLY A 52 -23.50 -1.22 13.46
N LYS A 53 -22.27 -0.79 13.20
CA LYS A 53 -21.70 -0.62 11.85
C LYS A 53 -20.81 -1.80 11.47
N GLY A 54 -20.80 -2.12 10.18
CA GLY A 54 -19.83 -3.01 9.53
C GLY A 54 -18.59 -2.25 9.02
N MET A 55 -17.62 -2.98 8.48
CA MET A 55 -16.56 -2.34 7.69
C MET A 55 -17.17 -1.71 6.43
N PRO A 56 -16.70 -0.52 6.00
CA PRO A 56 -17.09 0.04 4.72
C PRO A 56 -16.64 -0.84 3.55
N GLN A 57 -17.16 -0.56 2.35
CA GLN A 57 -16.82 -1.32 1.15
C GLN A 57 -15.32 -1.22 0.83
N GLU A 58 -14.77 -0.02 0.97
CA GLU A 58 -13.37 0.37 0.80
C GLU A 58 -13.00 1.43 1.84
N GLY A 59 -11.71 1.67 2.06
CA GLY A 59 -11.25 2.71 2.97
C GLY A 59 -9.80 2.51 3.42
N VAL A 60 -9.31 3.46 4.20
CA VAL A 60 -7.99 3.41 4.84
C VAL A 60 -8.18 3.51 6.35
N MET A 61 -7.54 2.62 7.10
CA MET A 61 -7.62 2.60 8.56
C MET A 61 -6.22 2.69 9.17
N PHE A 62 -6.03 3.69 10.03
CA PHE A 62 -4.85 3.82 10.88
C PHE A 62 -5.19 3.32 12.27
N VAL A 63 -4.38 2.43 12.82
CA VAL A 63 -4.56 1.88 14.17
C VAL A 63 -3.38 2.30 15.02
N GLY A 64 -3.67 2.95 16.15
CA GLY A 64 -2.67 3.35 17.13
C GLY A 64 -3.06 2.92 18.54
N GLU A 65 -2.18 3.20 19.50
CA GLU A 65 -2.36 2.79 20.90
C GLU A 65 -3.63 3.36 21.55
N LYS A 66 -4.07 4.55 21.11
CA LYS A 66 -5.22 5.26 21.70
C LYS A 66 -6.54 5.02 20.97
N GLY A 67 -6.51 4.40 19.80
CA GLY A 67 -7.70 4.25 18.96
C GLY A 67 -7.37 4.04 17.49
N ALA A 68 -8.35 4.30 16.64
CA ALA A 68 -8.20 4.19 15.20
C ALA A 68 -8.75 5.42 14.48
N ILE A 69 -8.19 5.71 13.31
CA ILE A 69 -8.78 6.64 12.34
C ILE A 69 -9.22 5.81 11.14
N LEU A 70 -10.49 5.92 10.77
CA LEU A 70 -11.04 5.31 9.56
C LEU A 70 -11.44 6.42 8.58
N ALA A 71 -10.95 6.33 7.36
CA ALA A 71 -11.21 7.27 6.29
C ALA A 71 -11.69 6.53 5.03
N ASP A 72 -12.34 7.27 4.14
CA ASP A 72 -12.69 6.80 2.81
C ASP A 72 -11.42 6.51 1.98
N TYR A 73 -11.57 5.79 0.88
CA TYR A 73 -10.48 5.65 -0.10
C TYR A 73 -10.07 7.05 -0.59
N GLY A 74 -8.76 7.33 -0.61
CA GLY A 74 -8.24 8.68 -0.86
C GLY A 74 -8.25 9.61 0.36
N TYR A 75 -8.40 9.06 1.57
CA TYR A 75 -8.27 9.78 2.85
C TYR A 75 -9.39 10.80 3.14
N GLY A 76 -10.54 10.67 2.48
CA GLY A 76 -11.73 11.49 2.71
C GLY A 76 -12.45 11.18 4.03
N ASN A 77 -13.21 12.14 4.56
CA ASN A 77 -14.07 12.00 5.75
C ASN A 77 -13.45 11.21 6.93
N PRO A 78 -12.22 11.54 7.38
CA PRO A 78 -11.57 10.76 8.42
C PRO A 78 -12.32 10.88 9.75
N MET A 79 -12.64 9.74 10.36
CA MET A 79 -13.32 9.63 11.65
C MET A 79 -12.38 9.02 12.70
N LEU A 80 -12.23 9.68 13.83
CA LEU A 80 -11.48 9.23 15.00
C LEU A 80 -12.36 8.39 15.92
N TYR A 81 -11.84 7.23 16.30
CA TYR A 81 -12.45 6.30 17.24
C TYR A 81 -11.51 6.07 18.43
N GLU A 82 -11.59 6.93 19.44
CA GLU A 82 -10.82 6.81 20.68
C GLU A 82 -11.53 5.92 21.70
N ALA A 83 -10.77 5.12 22.45
CA ALA A 83 -11.34 4.24 23.46
C ALA A 83 -12.07 5.03 24.56
N GLY A 84 -13.37 4.79 24.73
CA GLY A 84 -14.19 5.42 25.77
C GLY A 84 -14.76 6.78 25.41
N LYS A 85 -14.54 7.28 24.18
CA LYS A 85 -15.13 8.52 23.67
C LYS A 85 -16.12 8.22 22.54
N ALA A 86 -16.99 9.18 22.26
CA ALA A 86 -17.80 9.16 21.05
C ALA A 86 -16.90 9.37 19.82
N SER A 87 -17.26 8.78 18.68
CA SER A 87 -16.54 9.02 17.42
C SER A 87 -16.71 10.47 16.98
N GLU A 88 -15.65 11.07 16.45
CA GLU A 88 -15.68 12.44 15.93
C GLU A 88 -14.84 12.56 14.65
N LYS A 89 -14.94 13.68 13.93
CA LYS A 89 -14.06 13.91 12.78
C LYS A 89 -12.63 14.05 13.25
N ALA A 90 -11.70 13.36 12.60
CA ALA A 90 -10.28 13.52 12.88
C ALA A 90 -9.85 14.97 12.61
N ALA A 91 -8.93 15.48 13.43
CA ALA A 91 -8.36 16.82 13.22
C ALA A 91 -7.65 16.87 11.86
N SER A 92 -7.83 17.98 11.14
CA SER A 92 -7.09 18.25 9.91
C SER A 92 -5.71 18.82 10.23
N ILE A 93 -4.72 18.40 9.45
CA ILE A 93 -3.43 19.09 9.36
C ILE A 93 -3.47 20.07 8.18
N PRO A 94 -2.68 21.15 8.22
CA PRO A 94 -2.51 22.02 7.06
C PRO A 94 -2.07 21.21 5.84
N ILE A 95 -2.80 21.36 4.74
CA ILE A 95 -2.43 20.76 3.47
C ILE A 95 -1.16 21.48 2.99
N PRO A 96 -0.06 20.75 2.70
CA PRO A 96 1.15 21.37 2.15
C PRO A 96 0.83 22.17 0.88
N GLU A 97 1.41 23.35 0.71
CA GLU A 97 1.11 24.25 -0.42
C GLU A 97 1.32 23.57 -1.79
N VAL A 98 2.31 22.68 -1.90
CA VAL A 98 2.56 21.87 -3.09
C VAL A 98 1.34 21.02 -3.49
N GLN A 99 0.49 20.67 -2.54
CA GLN A 99 -0.73 19.90 -2.78
C GLN A 99 -1.91 20.74 -3.25
N LEU A 100 -1.82 22.07 -3.19
CA LEU A 100 -2.86 23.01 -3.62
C LEU A 100 -2.79 23.34 -5.12
N MET A 101 -1.68 23.00 -5.80
CA MET A 101 -1.56 23.12 -7.25
C MET A 101 -2.31 21.98 -7.95
N ASP A 102 -3.08 22.32 -8.98
CA ASP A 102 -3.70 21.30 -9.82
C ASP A 102 -2.63 20.48 -10.56
N GLN A 103 -2.91 19.19 -10.71
CA GLN A 103 -1.95 18.22 -11.25
C GLN A 103 -1.53 18.54 -12.70
N THR A 104 -2.45 19.08 -13.50
CA THR A 104 -2.20 19.41 -14.91
C THR A 104 -1.21 20.57 -15.04
N THR A 105 -1.44 21.65 -14.30
CA THR A 105 -0.53 22.80 -14.26
C THR A 105 0.83 22.40 -13.73
N GLU A 106 0.88 21.59 -12.66
CA GLU A 106 2.14 21.07 -12.12
C GLU A 106 2.93 20.27 -13.16
N MET A 107 2.26 19.34 -13.87
CA MET A 107 2.86 18.55 -14.93
C MET A 107 3.38 19.44 -16.06
N ILE A 108 2.58 20.39 -16.57
CA ILE A 108 3.01 21.31 -17.64
C ILE A 108 4.23 22.14 -17.20
N ARG A 109 4.26 22.62 -15.95
CA ARG A 109 5.42 23.35 -15.41
C ARG A 109 6.68 22.50 -15.37
N SER A 110 6.57 21.22 -14.99
CA SER A 110 7.70 20.29 -14.99
C SER A 110 8.29 20.08 -16.39
N PHE A 111 7.43 19.93 -17.43
CA PHE A 111 7.90 19.81 -18.81
C PHE A 111 8.53 21.08 -19.38
N LYS A 112 8.24 22.25 -18.79
CA LYS A 112 8.87 23.53 -19.14
C LYS A 112 10.19 23.78 -18.39
N GLY A 113 10.77 22.76 -17.74
CA GLY A 113 12.02 22.87 -16.98
C GLY A 113 11.85 23.35 -15.54
N GLY A 114 10.62 23.35 -15.02
CA GLY A 114 10.35 23.60 -13.60
C GLY A 114 10.74 22.41 -12.71
N LYS A 115 10.38 22.49 -11.42
CA LYS A 115 10.54 21.36 -10.50
C LYS A 115 9.79 20.12 -11.01
N ALA A 116 10.32 18.94 -10.71
CA ALA A 116 9.65 17.68 -11.01
C ALA A 116 8.26 17.63 -10.35
N SER A 117 7.28 17.09 -11.08
CA SER A 117 5.94 16.87 -10.55
C SER A 117 5.96 15.86 -9.40
N ARG A 118 5.01 15.99 -8.46
CA ARG A 118 4.74 14.96 -7.44
C ARG A 118 4.53 13.57 -8.04
N GLY A 119 3.99 13.46 -9.26
CA GLY A 119 3.81 12.19 -9.99
C GLY A 119 5.03 11.75 -10.81
N SER A 120 6.22 12.30 -10.58
CA SER A 120 7.44 11.91 -11.31
C SER A 120 7.90 10.48 -10.98
N TYR A 121 8.69 9.87 -11.88
CA TYR A 121 9.22 8.52 -11.69
C TYR A 121 9.97 8.32 -10.35
N PRO A 122 10.85 9.22 -9.89
CA PRO A 122 11.51 9.05 -8.60
C PRO A 122 10.54 8.95 -7.42
N ASN A 123 9.43 9.69 -7.47
CA ASN A 123 8.41 9.63 -6.42
C ASN A 123 7.52 8.38 -6.55
N ALA A 124 7.25 7.94 -7.78
CA ALA A 124 6.42 6.77 -8.05
C ALA A 124 7.17 5.44 -7.85
N GLN A 125 8.51 5.45 -7.91
CA GLN A 125 9.35 4.26 -7.82
C GLN A 125 9.06 3.44 -6.56
N ALA A 126 9.09 4.07 -5.38
CA ALA A 126 8.87 3.37 -4.11
C ALA A 126 7.48 2.72 -4.03
N ILE A 127 6.45 3.36 -4.60
CA ILE A 127 5.09 2.81 -4.66
C ILE A 127 5.05 1.61 -5.61
N ALA A 128 5.64 1.75 -6.80
CA ALA A 128 5.68 0.68 -7.79
C ALA A 128 6.43 -0.55 -7.23
N GLU A 129 7.56 -0.32 -6.57
CA GLU A 129 8.36 -1.33 -5.90
C GLU A 129 7.57 -2.07 -4.83
N ALA A 130 6.93 -1.36 -3.89
CA ALA A 130 6.13 -1.97 -2.82
C ALA A 130 5.00 -2.87 -3.38
N ILE A 131 4.30 -2.42 -4.42
CA ILE A 131 3.23 -3.20 -5.07
C ILE A 131 3.80 -4.43 -5.81
N CYS A 132 4.91 -4.27 -6.53
CA CYS A 132 5.59 -5.39 -7.18
C CYS A 132 6.07 -6.43 -6.17
N LEU A 133 6.61 -6.01 -5.02
CA LEU A 133 7.00 -6.91 -3.93
C LEU A 133 5.80 -7.64 -3.34
N GLY A 134 4.66 -6.97 -3.19
CA GLY A 134 3.41 -7.63 -2.80
C GLY A 134 3.01 -8.74 -3.78
N ASN A 135 3.07 -8.47 -5.08
CA ASN A 135 2.78 -9.48 -6.10
C ASN A 135 3.79 -10.64 -6.07
N LEU A 136 5.07 -10.34 -5.84
CA LEU A 136 6.10 -11.36 -5.69
C LEU A 136 5.82 -12.25 -4.48
N ALA A 137 5.46 -11.65 -3.33
CA ALA A 137 5.09 -12.40 -2.13
C ALA A 137 3.86 -13.29 -2.36
N ILE A 138 2.84 -12.82 -3.10
CA ILE A 138 1.70 -13.65 -3.50
C ILE A 138 2.15 -14.83 -4.36
N ARG A 139 3.04 -14.59 -5.33
CA ARG A 139 3.52 -15.62 -6.24
C ARG A 139 4.33 -16.69 -5.52
N MET A 140 5.17 -16.27 -4.58
CA MET A 140 6.03 -17.17 -3.80
C MET A 140 5.28 -17.83 -2.63
N ASP A 141 4.12 -17.29 -2.23
CA ASP A 141 3.36 -17.68 -1.03
C ASP A 141 4.24 -17.72 0.23
N GLN A 142 5.15 -16.75 0.34
CA GLN A 142 6.19 -16.69 1.37
C GLN A 142 6.43 -15.25 1.83
N ARG A 143 6.94 -15.12 3.06
CA ARG A 143 7.52 -13.87 3.56
C ARG A 143 8.85 -13.62 2.84
N LEU A 144 8.98 -12.44 2.23
CA LEU A 144 10.20 -12.02 1.54
C LEU A 144 10.88 -10.90 2.33
N GLU A 145 12.18 -11.07 2.57
CA GLU A 145 13.07 -10.05 3.10
C GLU A 145 13.72 -9.32 1.93
N TRP A 146 13.53 -8.01 1.88
CA TRP A 146 13.89 -7.19 0.74
C TRP A 146 15.06 -6.25 1.07
N ASP A 147 16.13 -6.37 0.29
CA ASP A 147 17.20 -5.39 0.25
C ASP A 147 16.89 -4.34 -0.82
N ASN A 148 16.47 -3.16 -0.36
CA ASN A 148 16.14 -2.04 -1.23
C ASN A 148 17.38 -1.43 -1.93
N GLU A 149 18.56 -1.50 -1.31
CA GLU A 149 19.78 -0.94 -1.93
C GLU A 149 20.23 -1.79 -3.12
N ASN A 150 20.20 -3.11 -2.97
CA ASN A 150 20.63 -4.05 -4.01
C ASN A 150 19.50 -4.52 -4.92
N LEU A 151 18.25 -4.21 -4.56
CA LEU A 151 17.02 -4.67 -5.22
C LEU A 151 16.99 -6.19 -5.34
N GLU A 152 17.06 -6.88 -4.20
CA GLU A 152 17.05 -8.34 -4.12
C GLU A 152 16.30 -8.90 -2.92
N VAL A 153 15.77 -10.11 -3.08
CA VAL A 153 15.22 -10.91 -1.99
C VAL A 153 16.36 -11.71 -1.36
N THR A 154 16.57 -11.55 -0.06
CA THR A 154 17.73 -12.13 0.65
C THR A 154 17.45 -13.51 1.25
N ASN A 155 16.19 -13.81 1.56
CA ASN A 155 15.79 -15.03 2.29
C ASN A 155 15.18 -16.14 1.41
N VAL A 156 14.79 -15.82 0.16
CA VAL A 156 14.22 -16.76 -0.82
C VAL A 156 14.91 -16.53 -2.18
N PRO A 157 16.09 -17.14 -2.42
CA PRO A 157 16.91 -16.86 -3.59
C PRO A 157 16.18 -17.05 -4.94
N GLU A 158 15.30 -18.05 -5.05
CA GLU A 158 14.51 -18.34 -6.24
C GLU A 158 13.53 -17.22 -6.61
N ALA A 159 13.12 -16.37 -5.66
CA ALA A 159 12.25 -15.23 -5.93
C ALA A 159 12.94 -14.18 -6.83
N ASN A 160 14.27 -14.12 -6.80
CA ASN A 160 15.06 -13.17 -7.60
C ASN A 160 14.95 -13.41 -9.11
N GLU A 161 14.50 -14.60 -9.56
CA GLU A 161 14.20 -14.84 -10.97
C GLU A 161 13.09 -13.94 -11.51
N PHE A 162 12.22 -13.43 -10.64
CA PHE A 162 11.11 -12.53 -10.99
C PHE A 162 11.40 -11.06 -10.73
N VAL A 163 12.48 -10.74 -10.00
CA VAL A 163 12.86 -9.36 -9.67
C VAL A 163 13.45 -8.66 -10.89
N ARG A 164 14.28 -9.35 -11.66
CA ARG A 164 14.91 -8.80 -12.87
C ARG A 164 14.52 -9.59 -14.10
N ARG A 165 14.16 -8.86 -15.16
CA ARG A 165 13.89 -9.47 -16.45
C ARG A 165 15.19 -9.89 -17.12
N LYS A 166 15.29 -11.16 -17.53
CA LYS A 166 16.30 -11.59 -18.50
C LYS A 166 15.98 -10.90 -19.84
N CYS A 167 16.78 -9.90 -20.20
CA CYS A 167 16.66 -9.24 -21.49
C CYS A 167 17.10 -10.21 -22.60
N ARG A 168 16.46 -10.11 -23.75
CA ARG A 168 16.87 -10.88 -24.93
C ARG A 168 18.22 -10.33 -25.40
N GLU A 169 19.08 -11.24 -25.87
CA GLU A 169 20.38 -10.86 -26.46
C GLU A 169 20.21 -9.76 -27.52
N GLY A 170 20.99 -8.69 -27.37
CA GLY A 170 20.98 -7.49 -28.21
C GLY A 170 19.92 -6.44 -27.85
N TRP A 171 19.22 -6.60 -26.72
CA TRP A 171 18.23 -5.66 -26.17
C TRP A 171 18.51 -5.34 -24.69
N GLU A 172 19.77 -5.41 -24.28
CA GLU A 172 20.22 -5.00 -22.95
C GLU A 172 20.03 -3.48 -22.79
N ILE A 173 19.54 -3.05 -21.62
CA ILE A 173 19.31 -1.64 -21.25
C ILE A 173 20.50 -1.13 -20.44
#